data_AF-A0A7V9LT13-F1
#
_entry.id   AF-A0A7V9LT13-F1
#
_cell.length_a   1.000
_cell.length_b   1.000
_cell.length_c   1.000
_cell.angle_alpha   90.00
_cell.angle_beta   90.00
_cell.angle_gamma   90.00
#
_symmetry.space_group_name_H-M   'P 1'
#
loop_
_entity.id
_entity.type
_entity.pdbx_description
1 polymer ?
#
loop_
_entity_poly.entity_id
_entity_poly.type
_entity_poly.pdbx_seq_one_letter_code
_entity_poly.pdbx_strand_id
1 'polypeptide(L)'
;MSDYARALGARLREVRGQQGLSLQGVEDKSRGRWKAVVIGSYERGDRAVSVQKLAELAAFYGIPIAELLPGARPVRGGEPATKVILNLERLNQLPVDQAGPLARYVATIQSQRGDYNGQQLSIRSDDLKTLAIVYDVTSGELTDQLISWGVLEPQARPGRDELVDQLHAALARRALLEQAKGVLAERTGLQIDQAFDLLREHVRSHGLTIDDVATAIIDGSLEDSPSLIDAEGRSLARDNQQTDAAGSQNEISSI
;
A
#
# COMPACT_ATOMS: atom_id res chain seq x y z
N MET A 1 27.98 -13.02 -12.55
CA MET A 1 26.59 -13.40 -12.91
C MET A 1 25.69 -12.24 -12.51
N SER A 2 24.77 -11.82 -13.38
CA SER A 2 23.96 -10.62 -13.19
C SER A 2 23.06 -10.73 -11.95
N ASP A 3 23.07 -9.71 -11.08
CA ASP A 3 22.19 -9.61 -9.90
C ASP A 3 20.70 -9.75 -10.27
N TYR A 4 20.35 -9.37 -11.50
CA TYR A 4 19.03 -9.54 -12.07
C TYR A 4 18.62 -11.02 -12.19
N ALA A 5 19.52 -11.91 -12.64
CA ALA A 5 19.22 -13.33 -12.81
C ALA A 5 18.97 -14.02 -11.46
N ARG A 6 19.68 -13.60 -10.41
CA ARG A 6 19.48 -14.11 -9.05
C ARG A 6 18.15 -13.62 -8.46
N ALA A 7 17.80 -12.35 -8.66
CA ALA A 7 16.53 -11.79 -8.20
C ALA A 7 15.32 -12.41 -8.93
N LEU A 8 15.42 -12.62 -10.24
CA LEU A 8 14.45 -13.35 -11.06
C LEU A 8 14.27 -14.80 -10.55
N GLY A 9 15.38 -15.49 -10.29
CA GLY A 9 15.38 -16.85 -9.74
C GLY A 9 14.71 -16.94 -8.37
N ALA A 10 14.98 -15.97 -7.49
CA ALA A 10 14.32 -15.87 -6.19
C ALA A 10 12.80 -15.71 -6.33
N ARG A 11 12.34 -14.86 -7.27
CA ARG A 11 10.91 -14.67 -7.53
C ARG A 11 10.24 -15.93 -8.08
N LEU A 12 10.90 -16.65 -8.99
CA LEU A 12 10.41 -17.96 -9.47
C LEU A 12 10.24 -18.97 -8.34
N ARG A 13 11.20 -19.03 -7.40
CA ARG A 13 11.13 -19.91 -6.23
C ARG A 13 9.96 -19.55 -5.33
N GLU A 14 9.74 -18.26 -5.09
CA GLU A 14 8.66 -17.75 -4.26
C GLU A 14 7.29 -18.12 -4.84
N VAL A 15 7.05 -17.86 -6.12
CA VAL A 15 5.80 -18.24 -6.82
C VAL A 15 5.56 -19.74 -6.75
N ARG A 16 6.60 -20.55 -6.98
CA ARG A 16 6.50 -22.02 -6.85
C ARG A 16 6.13 -22.42 -5.40
N GLY A 17 6.75 -21.80 -4.41
CA GLY A 17 6.51 -22.04 -2.99
C GLY A 17 5.10 -21.66 -2.56
N GLN A 18 4.57 -20.53 -3.03
CA GLN A 18 3.18 -20.09 -2.78
C GLN A 18 2.14 -21.08 -3.32
N GLN A 19 2.45 -21.77 -4.43
CA GLN A 19 1.59 -22.83 -4.96
C GLN A 19 1.81 -24.20 -4.29
N GLY A 20 2.66 -24.29 -3.27
CA GLY A 20 2.96 -25.53 -2.56
C GLY A 20 3.69 -26.58 -3.38
N LEU A 21 4.30 -26.20 -4.51
CA LEU A 21 4.95 -27.14 -5.42
C LEU A 21 6.43 -27.34 -5.04
N SER A 22 6.88 -28.59 -4.97
CA SER A 22 8.32 -28.90 -4.96
C SER A 22 8.89 -28.81 -6.39
N LEU A 23 10.23 -28.78 -6.53
CA LEU A 23 10.86 -28.84 -7.86
C LEU A 23 10.45 -30.10 -8.63
N GLN A 24 10.35 -31.23 -7.93
CA GLN A 24 9.82 -32.47 -8.48
C GLN A 24 8.33 -32.36 -8.83
N GLY A 25 7.53 -31.72 -7.96
CA GLY A 25 6.12 -31.48 -8.21
C GLY A 25 5.85 -30.58 -9.43
N VAL A 26 6.76 -29.66 -9.77
CA VAL A 26 6.69 -28.90 -11.02
C VAL A 26 6.93 -29.80 -12.23
N GLU A 27 7.88 -30.73 -12.16
CA GLU A 27 8.12 -31.70 -13.24
C GLU A 27 6.92 -32.62 -13.44
N ASP A 28 6.35 -33.14 -12.35
CA ASP A 28 5.20 -34.03 -12.39
C ASP A 28 3.95 -33.30 -12.93
N LYS A 29 3.65 -32.10 -12.39
CA LYS A 29 2.51 -31.27 -12.83
C LYS A 29 2.64 -30.82 -14.28
N SER A 30 3.87 -30.61 -14.77
CA SER A 30 4.14 -30.24 -16.17
C SER A 30 4.30 -31.44 -17.11
N ARG A 31 4.14 -32.68 -16.62
CA ARG A 31 4.36 -33.93 -17.38
C ARG A 31 5.74 -33.96 -18.04
N GLY A 32 6.77 -33.53 -17.33
CA GLY A 32 8.15 -33.54 -17.80
C GLY A 32 8.55 -32.37 -18.72
N ARG A 33 7.63 -31.45 -19.05
CA ARG A 33 7.96 -30.24 -19.83
C ARG A 33 8.93 -29.33 -19.09
N TRP A 34 8.78 -29.21 -17.77
CA TRP A 34 9.69 -28.46 -16.90
C TRP A 34 10.49 -29.42 -16.03
N LYS A 35 11.72 -29.73 -16.45
CA LYS A 35 12.62 -30.57 -15.66
C LYS A 35 13.03 -29.89 -14.35
N ALA A 36 12.95 -30.61 -13.24
CA ALA A 36 13.26 -30.11 -11.89
C ALA A 36 14.66 -29.48 -11.81
N VAL A 37 15.65 -30.12 -12.45
CA VAL A 37 17.04 -29.65 -12.54
C VAL A 37 17.15 -28.30 -13.26
N VAL A 38 16.35 -28.11 -14.32
CA VAL A 38 16.35 -26.88 -15.12
C VAL A 38 15.74 -25.73 -14.33
N ILE A 39 14.59 -25.96 -13.68
CA ILE A 39 13.94 -24.95 -12.81
C ILE A 39 14.85 -24.59 -11.63
N GLY A 40 15.49 -25.58 -10.99
CA GLY A 40 16.43 -25.32 -9.91
C GLY A 40 17.62 -24.45 -10.33
N SER A 41 18.10 -24.61 -11.56
CA SER A 41 19.19 -23.78 -12.10
C SER A 41 18.73 -22.34 -12.37
N TYR A 42 17.48 -22.14 -12.78
CA TYR A 42 16.88 -20.81 -12.91
C TYR A 42 16.66 -20.15 -11.55
N GLU A 43 16.15 -20.88 -10.56
CA GLU A 43 15.89 -20.35 -9.22
C GLU A 43 17.15 -19.90 -8.47
N ARG A 44 18.29 -20.54 -8.73
CA ARG A 44 19.58 -20.14 -8.15
C ARG A 44 20.26 -19.02 -8.94
N GLY A 45 19.80 -18.74 -10.16
CA GLY A 45 20.43 -17.81 -11.09
C GLY A 45 21.69 -18.39 -11.77
N ASP A 46 21.92 -19.71 -11.67
CA ASP A 46 23.04 -20.42 -12.30
C ASP A 46 22.88 -20.48 -13.82
N ARG A 47 21.65 -20.31 -14.32
CA ARG A 47 21.34 -20.29 -15.74
C ARG A 47 20.42 -19.12 -16.07
N ALA A 48 20.77 -18.37 -17.11
CA ALA A 48 19.90 -17.31 -17.63
C ALA A 48 18.64 -17.91 -18.25
N VAL A 49 17.49 -17.28 -18.00
CA VAL A 49 16.20 -17.60 -18.61
C VAL A 49 15.97 -16.66 -19.78
N SER A 50 15.66 -17.21 -20.96
CA SER A 50 15.16 -16.41 -22.09
C SER A 50 13.76 -15.86 -21.80
N VAL A 51 13.42 -14.68 -22.33
CA VAL A 51 12.09 -14.07 -22.20
C VAL A 51 10.95 -15.02 -22.61
N GLN A 52 11.11 -15.78 -23.69
CA GLN A 52 10.11 -16.77 -24.13
C GLN A 52 9.87 -17.85 -23.07
N LYS A 53 10.94 -18.45 -22.52
CA LYS A 53 10.81 -19.45 -21.43
C LYS A 53 10.22 -18.85 -20.16
N LEU A 54 10.50 -17.59 -19.86
CA LEU A 54 9.89 -16.89 -18.75
C LEU A 54 8.37 -16.73 -18.94
N ALA A 55 7.94 -16.36 -20.15
CA ALA A 55 6.53 -16.25 -20.50
C ALA A 55 5.81 -17.61 -20.38
N GLU A 56 6.45 -18.69 -20.84
CA GLU A 56 5.92 -20.05 -20.69
C GLU A 56 5.80 -20.47 -19.21
N LEU A 57 6.77 -20.08 -18.36
CA LEU A 57 6.71 -20.34 -16.91
C LEU A 57 5.59 -19.53 -16.24
N ALA A 58 5.43 -18.26 -16.61
CA ALA A 58 4.35 -17.40 -16.12
C ALA A 58 2.98 -18.03 -16.45
N ALA A 59 2.78 -18.47 -17.69
CA ALA A 59 1.58 -19.16 -18.12
C ALA A 59 1.35 -20.49 -17.38
N PHE A 60 2.42 -21.27 -17.15
CA PHE A 60 2.34 -22.52 -16.38
C PHE A 60 1.89 -22.29 -14.92
N TYR A 61 2.39 -21.22 -14.29
CA TYR A 61 1.98 -20.83 -12.94
C TYR A 61 0.67 -20.04 -12.91
N GLY A 62 0.11 -19.63 -14.05
CA GLY A 62 -1.13 -18.85 -14.12
C GLY A 62 -0.99 -17.41 -13.62
N ILE A 63 0.21 -16.83 -13.70
CA ILE A 63 0.49 -15.45 -13.27
C ILE A 63 0.94 -14.56 -14.44
N PRO A 64 0.77 -13.23 -14.37
CA PRO A 64 1.35 -12.31 -15.34
C PRO A 64 2.88 -12.40 -15.38
N ILE A 65 3.50 -12.26 -16.55
CA ILE A 65 4.97 -12.30 -16.68
C ILE A 65 5.67 -11.22 -15.84
N ALA A 66 5.02 -10.06 -15.65
CA ALA A 66 5.53 -8.97 -14.82
C ALA A 66 5.74 -9.38 -13.36
N GLU A 67 4.94 -10.32 -12.83
CA GLU A 67 5.10 -10.84 -11.46
C GLU A 67 6.38 -11.66 -11.28
N LEU A 68 7.01 -12.11 -12.36
CA LEU A 68 8.28 -12.81 -12.31
C LEU A 68 9.48 -11.87 -12.44
N LEU A 69 9.31 -10.65 -12.95
CA LEU A 69 10.41 -9.75 -13.23
C LEU A 69 10.90 -9.04 -11.95
N PRO A 70 12.19 -9.07 -11.62
CA PRO A 70 12.72 -8.35 -10.47
C PRO A 70 12.69 -6.84 -10.71
N GLY A 71 12.24 -6.09 -9.70
CA GLY A 71 12.07 -4.64 -9.79
C GLY A 71 10.87 -4.19 -10.64
N ALA A 72 10.10 -5.13 -11.22
CA ALA A 72 8.76 -4.80 -11.66
C ALA A 72 7.99 -4.41 -10.40
N ARG A 73 7.69 -3.12 -10.28
CA ARG A 73 6.62 -2.67 -9.39
C ARG A 73 5.43 -3.55 -9.77
N PRO A 74 4.83 -4.31 -8.83
CA PRO A 74 3.65 -5.07 -9.17
C PRO A 74 2.76 -4.09 -9.93
N VAL A 75 2.40 -4.44 -11.17
CA VAL A 75 1.25 -3.79 -11.76
C VAL A 75 0.18 -4.19 -10.77
N ARG A 76 -0.13 -3.28 -9.82
CA ARG A 76 -1.15 -3.48 -8.82
C ARG A 76 -2.45 -3.56 -9.61
N GLY A 77 -2.72 -4.73 -10.16
CA GLY A 77 -4.03 -5.15 -10.57
C GLY A 77 -4.81 -5.35 -9.29
N GLY A 78 -5.34 -4.25 -8.78
CA GLY A 78 -6.13 -4.18 -7.57
C GLY A 78 -5.34 -3.71 -6.35
N GLU A 79 -5.53 -2.45 -5.97
CA GLU A 79 -5.95 -2.17 -4.58
C GLU A 79 -7.00 -3.20 -4.14
N PRO A 80 -7.15 -3.54 -2.83
CA PRO A 80 -8.18 -4.48 -2.40
C PRO A 80 -9.50 -4.09 -3.06
N ALA A 81 -9.96 -4.88 -4.04
CA ALA A 81 -11.00 -4.43 -4.95
C ALA A 81 -12.23 -4.16 -4.09
N THR A 82 -12.55 -2.88 -3.88
CA THR A 82 -13.70 -2.47 -3.09
C THR A 82 -14.89 -3.19 -3.69
N LYS A 83 -15.47 -4.11 -2.93
CA LYS A 83 -16.55 -4.97 -3.40
C LYS A 83 -17.83 -4.15 -3.35
N VAL A 84 -18.49 -4.06 -4.49
CA VAL A 84 -19.77 -3.39 -4.65
C VAL A 84 -20.83 -4.48 -4.67
N ILE A 85 -21.83 -4.37 -3.80
CA ILE A 85 -22.93 -5.33 -3.74
C ILE A 85 -24.13 -4.70 -4.44
N LEU A 86 -24.59 -5.35 -5.51
CA LEU A 86 -25.77 -4.95 -6.28
C LEU A 86 -27.00 -5.68 -5.76
N ASN A 87 -28.10 -4.95 -5.55
CA ASN A 87 -29.40 -5.51 -5.27
C ASN A 87 -30.09 -5.91 -6.59
N LEU A 88 -30.17 -7.21 -6.85
CA LEU A 88 -30.76 -7.75 -8.09
C LEU A 88 -32.28 -7.70 -8.09
N GLU A 89 -32.91 -7.75 -6.91
CA GLU A 89 -34.36 -7.60 -6.78
C GLU A 89 -34.80 -6.22 -7.28
N ARG A 90 -34.08 -5.16 -6.84
CA ARG A 90 -34.32 -3.80 -7.33
C ARG A 90 -33.99 -3.65 -8.81
N LEU A 91 -32.89 -4.24 -9.26
CA LEU A 91 -32.50 -4.21 -10.67
C LEU A 91 -33.58 -4.79 -11.59
N ASN A 92 -34.19 -5.91 -11.19
CA ASN A 92 -35.25 -6.58 -11.97
C ASN A 92 -36.57 -5.80 -12.03
N GLN A 93 -36.76 -4.80 -11.16
CA GLN A 93 -37.94 -3.92 -11.16
C GLN A 93 -37.76 -2.69 -12.06
N LEU A 94 -36.53 -2.44 -12.55
CA LEU A 94 -36.25 -1.26 -13.36
C LEU A 94 -36.66 -1.45 -14.82
N PRO A 95 -37.03 -0.35 -15.51
CA PRO A 95 -37.25 -0.36 -16.95
C PRO A 95 -36.00 -0.80 -17.73
N VAL A 96 -36.20 -1.58 -18.80
CA VAL A 96 -35.10 -2.16 -19.60
C VAL A 96 -34.27 -1.09 -20.31
N ASP A 97 -34.88 0.05 -20.65
CA ASP A 97 -34.21 1.24 -21.19
C ASP A 97 -33.22 1.87 -20.21
N GLN A 98 -33.45 1.75 -18.90
CA GLN A 98 -32.56 2.28 -17.86
C GLN A 98 -31.51 1.26 -17.42
N ALA A 99 -31.92 0.01 -17.19
CA ALA A 99 -31.07 -1.01 -16.60
C ALA A 99 -30.47 -2.00 -17.62
N GLY A 100 -30.78 -1.87 -18.91
CA GLY A 100 -30.48 -2.89 -19.93
C GLY A 100 -29.03 -3.37 -19.97
N PRO A 101 -28.03 -2.47 -20.09
CA PRO A 101 -26.64 -2.86 -20.09
C PRO A 101 -26.19 -3.53 -18.78
N LEU A 102 -26.62 -2.99 -17.63
CA LEU A 102 -26.32 -3.55 -16.31
C LEU A 102 -26.93 -4.94 -16.13
N ALA A 103 -28.20 -5.13 -16.50
CA ALA A 103 -28.89 -6.41 -16.42
C ALA A 103 -28.22 -7.48 -17.28
N ARG A 104 -27.76 -7.13 -18.48
CA ARG A 104 -27.02 -8.05 -19.37
C ARG A 104 -25.66 -8.43 -18.79
N TYR A 105 -24.96 -7.47 -18.19
CA TYR A 105 -23.71 -7.72 -17.48
C TYR A 105 -23.93 -8.69 -16.31
N VAL A 106 -24.90 -8.41 -15.44
CA VAL A 106 -25.28 -9.27 -14.31
C VAL A 106 -25.61 -10.69 -14.77
N ALA A 107 -26.44 -10.85 -15.81
CA ALA A 107 -26.79 -12.17 -16.35
C ALA A 107 -25.56 -12.96 -16.83
N THR A 108 -24.58 -12.27 -17.43
CA THR A 108 -23.31 -12.89 -17.87
C THR A 108 -22.53 -13.42 -16.67
N ILE A 109 -22.45 -12.66 -15.58
CA ILE A 109 -21.75 -13.05 -14.36
C ILE A 109 -22.47 -14.19 -13.64
N GLN A 110 -23.80 -14.15 -13.53
CA GLN A 110 -24.60 -15.23 -12.93
C GLN A 110 -24.43 -16.55 -13.69
N SER A 111 -24.44 -16.50 -15.03
CA SER A 111 -24.24 -17.67 -15.87
C SER A 111 -22.86 -18.30 -15.68
N GLN A 112 -21.81 -17.49 -15.59
CA GLN A 112 -20.45 -17.96 -15.32
C GLN A 112 -20.29 -18.58 -13.93
N ARG A 113 -21.00 -18.05 -12.93
CA ARG A 113 -20.94 -18.52 -11.54
C ARG A 113 -21.87 -19.71 -11.27
N GLY A 114 -22.83 -19.98 -12.15
CA GLY A 114 -23.93 -20.91 -11.89
C GLY A 114 -24.88 -20.45 -10.79
N ASP A 115 -24.87 -19.14 -10.48
CA ASP A 115 -25.62 -18.55 -9.37
C ASP A 115 -26.79 -17.73 -9.92
N TYR A 116 -27.93 -18.41 -10.06
CA TYR A 116 -29.18 -17.82 -10.58
C TYR A 116 -30.17 -17.42 -9.47
N ASN A 117 -29.90 -17.79 -8.22
CA ASN A 117 -30.83 -17.62 -7.10
C ASN A 117 -30.46 -16.47 -6.16
N GLY A 118 -29.30 -15.84 -6.35
CA GLY A 118 -28.89 -14.68 -5.56
C GLY A 118 -29.81 -13.47 -5.74
N GLN A 119 -30.29 -12.89 -4.64
CA GLN A 119 -30.95 -11.58 -4.63
C GLN A 119 -29.95 -10.42 -4.64
N GLN A 120 -28.67 -10.71 -4.40
CA GLN A 120 -27.58 -9.76 -4.38
C GLN A 120 -26.39 -10.31 -5.17
N LEU A 121 -25.65 -9.45 -5.85
CA LEU A 121 -24.44 -9.82 -6.58
C LEU A 121 -23.29 -8.92 -6.18
N SER A 122 -22.21 -9.51 -5.69
CA SER A 122 -20.95 -8.77 -5.49
C SER A 122 -20.12 -8.73 -6.78
N ILE A 123 -19.79 -7.51 -7.20
CA ILE A 123 -18.90 -7.18 -8.32
C ILE A 123 -17.73 -6.32 -7.85
N ARG A 124 -16.69 -6.18 -8.70
CA ARG A 124 -15.53 -5.35 -8.39
C ARG A 124 -15.84 -3.89 -8.71
N SER A 125 -15.23 -2.95 -8.00
CA SER A 125 -15.34 -1.52 -8.33
C SER A 125 -14.82 -1.16 -9.73
N ASP A 126 -13.86 -1.91 -10.26
CA ASP A 126 -13.40 -1.72 -11.65
C ASP A 126 -14.47 -2.10 -12.70
N ASP A 127 -15.39 -3.00 -12.34
CA ASP A 127 -16.51 -3.36 -13.22
C ASP A 127 -17.47 -2.17 -13.37
N LEU A 128 -17.63 -1.33 -12.32
CA LEU A 128 -18.39 -0.08 -12.41
C LEU A 128 -17.78 0.90 -13.41
N LYS A 129 -16.44 0.97 -13.50
CA LYS A 129 -15.77 1.81 -14.50
C LYS A 129 -16.08 1.34 -15.92
N THR A 130 -16.08 0.01 -16.13
CA THR A 130 -16.43 -0.58 -17.42
C THR A 130 -17.89 -0.30 -17.78
N LEU A 131 -18.80 -0.45 -16.82
CA LEU A 131 -20.21 -0.14 -17.02
C LEU A 131 -20.43 1.35 -17.29
N ALA A 132 -19.71 2.24 -16.62
CA ALA A 132 -19.82 3.68 -16.85
C ALA A 132 -19.53 4.06 -18.31
N ILE A 133 -18.53 3.41 -18.93
CA ILE A 133 -18.23 3.57 -20.36
C ILE A 133 -19.42 3.12 -21.22
N VAL A 134 -20.07 2.02 -20.89
CA VAL A 134 -21.24 1.51 -21.64
C VAL A 134 -22.45 2.44 -21.51
N TYR A 135 -22.60 3.07 -20.36
CA TYR A 135 -23.65 4.07 -20.09
C TYR A 135 -23.30 5.48 -20.61
N ASP A 136 -22.10 5.68 -21.16
CA ASP A 136 -21.56 6.97 -21.61
C ASP A 136 -21.62 8.07 -20.53
N VAL A 137 -21.27 7.69 -19.30
CA VAL A 137 -21.21 8.59 -18.14
C VAL A 137 -19.92 8.35 -17.35
N THR A 138 -19.62 9.23 -16.41
CA THR A 138 -18.52 9.02 -15.46
C THR A 138 -18.89 7.95 -14.43
N SER A 139 -17.87 7.34 -13.80
CA SER A 139 -18.10 6.34 -12.74
C SER A 139 -18.85 6.90 -11.54
N GLY A 140 -18.66 8.18 -11.22
CA GLY A 140 -19.39 8.87 -10.15
C GLY A 140 -20.87 9.01 -10.47
N GLU A 141 -21.20 9.48 -11.67
CA GLU A 141 -22.59 9.63 -12.13
C GLU A 141 -23.32 8.29 -12.18
N LEU A 142 -22.67 7.24 -12.70
CA LEU A 142 -23.26 5.90 -12.69
C LEU A 142 -23.51 5.42 -11.25
N THR A 143 -22.55 5.65 -10.34
CA THR A 143 -22.71 5.28 -8.92
C THR A 143 -23.91 5.98 -8.29
N ASP A 144 -24.05 7.29 -8.51
CA ASP A 144 -25.19 8.06 -8.00
C ASP A 144 -26.53 7.61 -8.62
N GLN A 145 -26.55 7.24 -9.90
CA GLN A 145 -27.74 6.65 -10.54
C GLN A 145 -28.11 5.30 -9.93
N LEU A 146 -27.14 4.40 -9.73
CA LEU A 146 -27.39 3.09 -9.11
C LEU A 146 -27.90 3.21 -7.67
N ILE A 147 -27.40 4.21 -6.92
CA ILE A 147 -27.91 4.54 -5.59
C ILE A 147 -29.35 5.07 -5.69
N SER A 148 -29.63 5.98 -6.62
CA SER A 148 -30.98 6.53 -6.84
C SER A 148 -31.98 5.45 -7.23
N TRP A 149 -31.56 4.40 -7.94
CA TRP A 149 -32.40 3.25 -8.30
C TRP A 149 -32.54 2.23 -7.15
N GLY A 150 -31.80 2.39 -6.05
CA GLY A 150 -31.74 1.42 -4.95
C GLY A 150 -31.04 0.11 -5.32
N VAL A 151 -30.32 0.08 -6.45
CA VAL A 151 -29.51 -1.07 -6.87
C VAL A 151 -28.20 -1.11 -6.10
N LEU A 152 -27.72 0.05 -5.62
CA LEU A 152 -26.52 0.18 -4.82
C LEU A 152 -26.81 0.91 -3.49
N GLU A 153 -26.19 0.46 -2.41
CA GLU A 153 -26.28 1.14 -1.12
C GLU A 153 -25.45 2.45 -1.10
N PRO A 154 -25.93 3.54 -0.47
CA PRO A 154 -25.21 4.83 -0.42
C PRO A 154 -23.81 4.76 0.22
N GLN A 155 -23.61 3.77 1.09
CA GLN A 155 -22.38 3.47 1.82
C GLN A 155 -21.32 2.79 0.92
N ALA A 156 -21.67 2.44 -0.31
CA ALA A 156 -20.80 1.69 -1.22
C ALA A 156 -19.98 2.60 -2.15
N ARG A 157 -19.83 3.91 -1.87
CA ARG A 157 -19.02 4.84 -2.69
C ARG A 157 -17.55 4.41 -2.65
N PRO A 158 -17.00 3.80 -3.71
CA PRO A 158 -15.61 3.35 -3.68
C PRO A 158 -14.69 4.58 -3.68
N GLY A 159 -13.82 4.69 -2.67
CA GLY A 159 -12.75 5.69 -2.58
C GLY A 159 -13.04 6.94 -1.74
N ARG A 160 -14.29 7.29 -1.42
CA ARG A 160 -14.59 8.43 -0.53
C ARG A 160 -14.24 8.10 0.92
N ASP A 161 -14.64 6.91 1.38
CA ASP A 161 -14.41 6.49 2.76
C ASP A 161 -12.93 6.26 3.04
N GLU A 162 -12.19 5.72 2.06
CA GLU A 162 -10.75 5.50 2.19
C GLU A 162 -9.96 6.82 2.23
N LEU A 163 -10.36 7.83 1.45
CA LEU A 163 -9.77 9.17 1.51
C LEU A 163 -10.11 9.88 2.83
N VAL A 164 -11.34 9.74 3.30
CA VAL A 164 -11.81 10.32 4.57
C VAL A 164 -11.09 9.65 5.74
N ASP A 165 -10.92 8.34 5.74
CA ASP A 165 -10.17 7.59 6.76
C ASP A 165 -8.69 7.94 6.73
N GLN A 166 -8.08 8.08 5.55
CA GLN A 166 -6.70 8.55 5.40
C GLN A 166 -6.53 9.98 5.91
N LEU A 167 -7.48 10.87 5.62
CA LEU A 167 -7.46 12.25 6.11
C LEU A 167 -7.62 12.30 7.63
N HIS A 168 -8.58 11.55 8.18
CA HIS A 168 -8.78 11.46 9.63
C HIS A 168 -7.55 10.90 10.34
N ALA A 169 -6.93 9.84 9.80
CA ALA A 169 -5.69 9.28 10.33
C ALA A 169 -4.53 10.29 10.26
N ALA A 170 -4.38 11.01 9.16
CA ALA A 170 -3.36 12.05 9.00
C ALA A 170 -3.57 13.24 9.96
N LEU A 171 -4.83 13.65 10.17
CA LEU A 171 -5.18 14.72 11.12
C LEU A 171 -4.98 14.29 12.57
N ALA A 172 -5.37 13.06 12.93
CA ALA A 172 -5.14 12.50 14.26
C ALA A 172 -3.64 12.43 14.58
N ARG A 173 -2.84 11.97 13.63
CA ARG A 173 -1.38 11.92 13.76
C ARG A 173 -0.76 13.30 13.95
N ARG A 174 -1.22 14.29 13.18
CA ARG A 174 -0.76 15.68 13.33
C ARG A 174 -1.12 16.24 14.69
N ALA A 175 -2.34 16.05 15.16
CA ALA A 175 -2.78 16.52 16.47
C ALA A 175 -1.92 15.93 17.60
N LEU A 176 -1.62 14.62 17.53
CA LEU A 176 -0.77 13.92 18.49
C LEU A 176 0.66 14.50 18.49
N LEU A 177 1.24 14.76 17.32
CA LEU A 177 2.55 15.40 17.23
C LEU A 177 2.58 16.84 17.74
N GLU A 178 1.54 17.64 17.48
CA GLU A 178 1.44 19.00 18.03
C GLU A 178 1.33 18.98 19.56
N GLN A 179 0.54 18.05 20.12
CA GLN A 179 0.40 17.87 21.57
C GLN A 179 1.73 17.44 22.21
N ALA A 180 2.41 16.44 21.64
CA ALA A 180 3.69 15.98 22.16
C ALA A 180 4.77 17.07 22.11
N LYS A 181 4.83 17.86 21.02
CA LYS A 181 5.73 19.03 20.93
C LYS A 181 5.41 20.07 22.00
N GLY A 182 4.13 20.36 22.24
CA GLY A 182 3.70 21.29 23.27
C GLY A 182 4.10 20.84 24.67
N VAL A 183 3.79 19.58 25.02
CA VAL A 183 4.17 18.96 26.29
C VAL A 183 5.69 18.98 26.48
N LEU A 184 6.45 18.62 25.46
CA LEU A 184 7.92 18.60 25.54
C LEU A 184 8.52 20.02 25.66
N ALA A 185 7.99 20.99 24.91
CA ALA A 185 8.42 22.39 25.00
C ALA A 185 8.13 22.99 26.38
N GLU A 186 6.95 22.74 26.94
CA GLU A 186 6.57 23.19 28.29
C GLU A 186 7.47 22.55 29.36
N ARG A 187 7.74 21.24 29.24
CA ARG A 187 8.54 20.49 30.22
C ARG A 187 10.02 20.85 30.20
N THR A 188 10.57 21.18 29.03
CA THR A 188 12.02 21.46 28.87
C THR A 188 12.34 22.96 28.82
N GLY A 189 11.32 23.83 28.73
CA GLY A 189 11.49 25.26 28.50
C GLY A 189 12.04 25.60 27.10
N LEU A 190 12.04 24.64 26.17
CA LEU A 190 12.56 24.82 24.82
C LEU A 190 11.52 25.43 23.88
N GLN A 191 12.00 26.02 22.78
CA GLN A 191 11.13 26.43 21.68
C GLN A 191 10.55 25.19 20.98
N ILE A 192 9.36 25.33 20.39
CA ILE A 192 8.62 24.24 19.73
C ILE A 192 9.48 23.51 18.67
N ASP A 193 10.28 24.25 17.91
CA ASP A 193 11.16 23.68 16.87
C ASP A 193 12.27 22.80 17.49
N GLN A 194 12.83 23.23 18.63
CA GLN A 194 13.86 22.49 19.36
C GLN A 194 13.28 21.23 20.02
N ALA A 195 12.04 21.30 20.52
CA ALA A 195 11.33 20.13 21.03
C ALA A 195 11.09 19.09 19.92
N PHE A 196 10.79 19.53 18.70
CA PHE A 196 10.62 18.61 17.56
C PHE A 196 11.92 17.93 17.14
N ASP A 197 13.04 18.67 17.14
CA ASP A 197 14.35 18.09 16.84
C ASP A 197 14.77 17.03 17.86
N LEU A 198 14.53 17.28 19.15
CA LEU A 198 14.75 16.28 20.22
C LEU A 198 13.89 15.03 20.05
N LEU A 199 12.61 15.21 19.71
CA LEU A 199 11.70 14.09 19.43
C LEU A 199 12.25 13.23 18.27
N ARG A 200 12.71 13.87 17.20
CA ARG A 200 13.29 13.17 16.03
C ARG A 200 14.61 12.49 16.34
N GLU A 201 15.45 13.09 17.17
CA GLU A 201 16.71 12.50 17.62
C GLU A 201 16.48 11.27 18.50
N HIS A 202 15.48 11.32 19.39
CA HIS A 202 15.09 10.18 20.22
C HIS A 202 14.55 9.00 19.40
N VAL A 203 13.70 9.28 18.41
CA VAL A 203 13.22 8.30 17.42
C VAL A 203 14.38 7.61 16.70
N ARG A 204 15.37 8.38 16.23
CA ARG A 204 16.53 7.85 15.48
C ARG A 204 17.46 7.02 16.35
N SER A 205 17.69 7.43 17.60
CA SER A 205 18.61 6.75 18.52
C SER A 205 18.03 5.46 19.11
N HIS A 206 16.70 5.35 19.21
CA HIS A 206 16.02 4.20 19.83
C HIS A 206 15.27 3.30 18.84
N GLY A 207 15.21 3.67 17.55
CA GLY A 207 14.53 2.87 16.53
C GLY A 207 13.01 2.78 16.71
N LEU A 208 12.41 3.74 17.43
CA LEU A 208 10.97 3.81 17.71
C LEU A 208 10.23 4.52 16.58
N THR A 209 8.90 4.42 16.56
CA THR A 209 8.11 5.28 15.67
C THR A 209 7.86 6.63 16.33
N ILE A 210 7.69 7.68 15.50
CA ILE A 210 7.37 9.03 15.99
C ILE A 210 6.05 9.07 16.77
N ASP A 211 5.13 8.15 16.46
CA ASP A 211 3.80 8.06 17.07
C ASP A 211 3.90 7.41 18.46
N ASP A 212 4.75 6.39 18.62
CA ASP A 212 5.04 5.76 19.92
C ASP A 212 5.69 6.76 20.87
N VAL A 213 6.69 7.50 20.40
CA VAL A 213 7.39 8.51 21.22
C VAL A 213 6.44 9.64 21.59
N ALA A 214 5.65 10.15 20.64
CA ALA A 214 4.72 11.23 20.92
C ALA A 214 3.62 10.80 21.90
N THR A 215 3.13 9.56 21.82
CA THR A 215 2.20 8.98 22.80
C THR A 215 2.85 8.87 24.18
N ALA A 216 4.08 8.37 24.24
CA ALA A 216 4.81 8.20 25.50
C ALA A 216 5.18 9.55 26.17
N ILE A 217 5.37 10.62 25.40
CA ILE A 217 5.52 12.00 25.91
C ILE A 217 4.21 12.50 26.52
N ILE A 218 3.07 12.31 25.83
CA ILE A 218 1.73 12.75 26.26
C ILE A 218 1.31 12.01 27.54
N ASP A 219 1.53 10.70 27.59
CA ASP A 219 1.16 9.83 28.72
C ASP A 219 2.12 9.96 29.92
N GLY A 220 3.19 10.75 29.80
CA GLY A 220 4.19 10.95 30.86
C GLY A 220 5.16 9.79 31.05
N SER A 221 4.99 8.66 30.35
CA SER A 221 5.79 7.44 30.52
C SER A 221 7.28 7.53 30.15
N LEU A 222 7.72 8.60 29.46
CA LEU A 222 9.15 8.85 29.17
C LEU A 222 9.92 9.50 30.34
N GLU A 223 9.31 9.60 31.52
CA GLU A 223 9.91 10.19 32.73
C GLU A 223 11.29 9.62 33.13
N ASP A 224 11.62 8.39 32.72
CA ASP A 224 12.85 7.68 33.14
C ASP A 224 13.95 7.60 32.07
N SER A 225 13.82 8.29 30.93
CA SER A 225 14.85 8.23 29.86
C SER A 225 15.82 9.43 29.89
N PRO A 226 17.07 9.27 30.38
CA PRO A 226 18.09 10.33 30.46
C PRO A 226 18.59 10.87 29.10
N SER A 227 17.97 10.44 27.99
CA SER A 227 18.28 10.88 26.63
C SER A 227 17.46 12.10 26.18
N LEU A 228 16.42 12.50 26.93
CA LEU A 228 15.57 13.66 26.62
C LEU A 228 15.77 14.83 27.59
N ILE A 229 16.33 14.58 28.78
CA ILE A 229 16.57 15.57 29.84
C ILE A 229 17.84 15.13 30.59
N ASP A 230 18.83 16.02 30.77
CA ASP A 230 19.93 15.74 31.70
C ASP A 230 19.46 15.84 33.17
N ALA A 231 20.26 15.33 34.12
CA ALA A 231 19.91 15.25 35.54
C ALA A 231 19.63 16.60 36.25
N GLU A 232 19.78 17.73 35.55
CA GLU A 232 19.49 19.09 36.04
C GLU A 232 18.43 19.84 35.19
N GLY A 233 17.74 19.16 34.27
CA GLY A 233 16.73 19.82 33.41
C GLY A 233 17.30 20.67 32.28
N ARG A 234 18.59 20.48 31.94
CA ARG A 234 19.28 21.15 30.82
C ARG A 234 19.49 20.17 29.65
N SER A 235 19.74 20.77 28.48
CA SER A 235 19.74 20.08 27.18
C SER A 235 21.16 19.72 26.75
N LEU A 236 21.34 18.49 26.24
CA LEU A 236 22.57 17.99 25.59
C LEU A 236 22.88 18.69 24.24
N ALA A 237 21.98 19.54 23.72
CA ALA A 237 22.16 20.21 22.43
C ALA A 237 23.03 21.49 22.48
N ARG A 238 23.57 21.86 23.65
CA ARG A 238 24.32 23.12 23.80
C ARG A 238 25.73 23.12 23.20
N ASP A 239 26.33 21.97 22.92
CA ASP A 239 27.77 21.91 22.63
C ASP A 239 28.16 22.03 21.15
N ASN A 240 27.22 22.06 20.20
CA ASN A 240 27.56 21.93 18.77
C ASN A 240 27.46 23.23 17.92
N GLN A 241 27.36 24.42 18.53
CA GLN A 241 27.27 25.70 17.79
C GLN A 241 28.40 26.71 18.07
N GLN A 242 29.42 26.37 18.87
CA GLN A 242 30.47 27.33 19.25
C GLN A 242 31.80 27.22 18.45
N THR A 243 31.93 26.35 17.45
CA THR A 243 33.21 26.16 16.74
C THR A 243 33.38 26.87 15.40
N ASP A 244 32.33 27.47 14.80
CA ASP A 244 32.42 28.00 13.43
C ASP A 244 32.42 29.55 13.30
N ALA A 245 32.54 30.29 14.41
CA ALA A 245 32.47 31.77 14.40
C ALA A 245 33.79 32.49 14.75
N ALA A 246 34.94 31.83 14.64
CA ALA A 246 36.25 32.43 14.89
C ALA A 246 37.17 32.34 13.66
N GLY A 247 36.84 33.06 12.59
CA GLY A 247 37.75 33.16 11.45
C GLY A 247 37.16 33.83 10.23
N SER A 248 36.83 35.13 10.30
CA SER A 248 36.77 36.03 9.14
C SER A 248 36.38 37.46 9.54
N GLN A 249 37.16 38.13 10.39
CA GLN A 249 37.16 39.61 10.47
C GLN A 249 38.54 40.09 10.91
N ASN A 250 39.51 40.03 10.00
CA ASN A 250 40.67 40.93 10.01
C ASN A 250 41.13 41.07 8.57
N GLU A 251 41.59 42.27 8.20
CA GLU A 251 41.89 42.77 6.83
C GLU A 251 40.67 43.41 6.15
N ILE A 252 40.61 44.70 5.77
CA ILE A 252 41.58 45.78 5.61
C ILE A 252 40.82 47.09 5.80
N SER A 253 41.35 47.98 6.65
CA SER A 253 41.18 49.43 6.53
C SER A 253 42.58 50.00 6.35
N SER A 254 42.93 50.41 5.14
CA SER A 254 43.96 51.42 4.86
C SER A 254 43.94 51.76 3.37
N ILE A 255 43.93 53.08 3.14
CA ILE A 255 44.02 53.86 1.89
C ILE A 255 42.66 54.25 1.31
#